data_AF-A0A087DTJ1-F1
#
_entry.id   AF-A0A087DTJ1-F1
#
_cell.length_a   1.000
_cell.length_b   1.000
_cell.length_c   1.000
_cell.angle_alpha   90.00
_cell.angle_beta   90.00
_cell.angle_gamma   90.00
#
_symmetry.space_group_name_H-M   'P 1'
#
loop_
_entity.id
_entity.type
_entity.pdbx_description
1 polymer ?
#
loop_
_entity_poly.entity_id
_entity_poly.type
_entity_poly.pdbx_seq_one_letter_code
_entity_poly.pdbx_strand_id
1 'polypeptide(L)' 'MQTEKYDADELVTRVRVKLEKVKDAALDAKDDPALSPHERRMAERRYREVKADIDSIRYQWRDERLRELDSKWQ' A
#
# COMPACT_ATOMS: atom_id res chain seq x y z
N MET A 1 -21.68 22.93 0.31
CA MET A 1 -20.54 22.01 0.54
C MET A 1 -20.83 20.72 -0.20
N GLN A 2 -20.25 20.54 -1.39
CA GLN A 2 -20.29 19.25 -2.06
C GLN A 2 -19.24 18.38 -1.39
N THR A 3 -19.68 17.38 -0.62
CA THR A 3 -18.81 16.28 -0.22
C THR A 3 -18.60 15.45 -1.48
N GLU A 4 -17.47 15.67 -2.17
CA GLU A 4 -16.99 14.76 -3.20
C GLU A 4 -16.92 13.35 -2.59
N LYS A 5 -17.93 12.53 -2.89
CA LYS A 5 -17.86 11.09 -2.73
C LYS A 5 -16.83 10.62 -3.75
N TYR A 6 -15.55 10.67 -3.37
CA TYR A 6 -14.53 9.93 -4.11
C TYR A 6 -14.99 8.49 -4.17
N ASP A 7 -15.00 7.93 -5.38
CA ASP A 7 -15.27 6.51 -5.58
C ASP A 7 -14.24 5.74 -4.73
N ALA A 8 -14.69 4.80 -3.90
CA ALA A 8 -13.82 4.14 -2.93
C ALA A 8 -12.61 3.47 -3.64
N ASP A 9 -12.87 2.96 -4.86
CA ASP A 9 -11.91 2.40 -5.81
C ASP A 9 -10.83 3.41 -6.23
N GLU A 10 -11.21 4.65 -6.50
CA GLU A 10 -10.28 5.70 -6.93
C GLU A 10 -9.38 6.12 -5.77
N LEU A 11 -9.94 6.29 -4.57
CA LEU A 11 -9.17 6.61 -3.37
C LEU A 11 -8.15 5.51 -3.08
N VAL A 12 -8.55 4.24 -3.18
CA VAL A 12 -7.67 3.10 -2.92
C VAL A 12 -6.58 2.98 -3.96
N THR A 13 -6.92 3.15 -5.24
CA THR A 13 -5.92 3.17 -6.31
C THR A 13 -4.89 4.27 -6.06
N ARG A 14 -5.34 5.47 -5.71
CA ARG A 14 -4.46 6.61 -5.40
C ARG A 14 -3.57 6.35 -4.20
N VAL A 15 -4.11 5.78 -3.13
CA VAL A 15 -3.33 5.44 -1.91
C VAL A 15 -2.32 4.35 -2.23
N ARG A 16 -2.70 3.29 -2.94
CA ARG A 16 -1.78 2.22 -3.38
C ARG A 16 -0.64 2.77 -4.21
N VAL A 17 -0.92 3.60 -5.23
CA VAL A 17 0.14 4.20 -6.07
C VAL A 17 1.12 5.03 -5.23
N LYS A 18 0.63 5.79 -4.25
CA LYS A 18 1.51 6.54 -3.34
C LYS A 18 2.37 5.60 -2.50
N LEU A 19 1.80 4.55 -1.93
CA LEU A 19 2.54 3.59 -1.11
C LEU A 19 3.57 2.82 -1.94
N GLU A 20 3.25 2.41 -3.17
CA GLU A 20 4.20 1.74 -4.07
C GLU A 20 5.42 2.62 -4.34
N LYS A 21 5.23 3.93 -4.60
CA LYS A 21 6.34 4.88 -4.75
C LYS A 21 7.21 4.99 -3.49
N VAL A 22 6.60 5.00 -2.30
CA VAL A 22 7.34 5.05 -1.03
C VAL A 22 8.09 3.74 -0.78
N LYS A 23 7.48 2.60 -1.13
CA LYS A 23 8.09 1.27 -1.03
C LYS A 23 9.32 1.18 -1.94
N ASP A 24 9.21 1.64 -3.18
CA ASP A 24 10.33 1.63 -4.14
C ASP A 24 11.47 2.53 -3.65
N ALA A 25 11.17 3.75 -3.18
CA ALA A 25 12.19 4.63 -2.60
C ALA A 25 12.88 4.04 -1.35
N ALA A 26 12.14 3.31 -0.51
CA ALA A 26 12.71 2.62 0.65
C ALA A 26 13.55 1.39 0.25
N LEU A 27 13.19 0.72 -0.85
CA LEU A 27 13.98 -0.38 -1.42
C LEU A 27 15.32 0.15 -1.96
N ASP A 28 15.27 1.22 -2.75
CA ASP A 28 16.47 1.87 -3.31
C ASP A 28 17.40 2.34 -2.18
N ALA A 29 16.85 2.98 -1.15
CA ALA A 29 17.63 3.41 0.02
C ALA A 29 18.23 2.23 0.79
N LYS A 30 17.53 1.11 0.93
CA LYS A 30 18.08 -0.07 1.61
C LYS A 30 19.29 -0.64 0.87
N ASP A 31 19.25 -0.62 -0.45
CA ASP A 31 20.28 -1.19 -1.32
C ASP A 31 21.43 -0.20 -1.62
N ASP A 32 21.30 1.06 -1.20
CA ASP A 32 22.31 2.09 -1.38
C ASP A 32 23.59 1.80 -0.54
N PRO A 33 24.74 1.55 -1.19
CA PRO A 33 25.99 1.29 -0.50
C PRO A 33 26.56 2.52 0.24
N ALA A 34 26.11 3.73 -0.07
CA ALA A 34 26.56 4.97 0.57
C ALA A 34 25.90 5.20 1.95
N LEU A 35 24.75 4.58 2.23
CA LEU A 35 24.08 4.72 3.51
C LEU A 35 24.80 3.96 4.63
N SER A 36 24.77 4.54 5.82
CA SER A 36 25.24 3.90 7.04
C SER A 36 24.40 2.65 7.39
N PRO A 37 24.93 1.72 8.19
CA PRO A 37 24.17 0.56 8.63
C PRO A 37 22.88 0.92 9.38
N HIS A 38 22.83 2.05 10.09
CA HIS A 38 21.62 2.51 10.76
C HIS A 38 20.57 2.99 9.75
N GLU A 39 20.97 3.80 8.78
CA GLU A 39 20.08 4.29 7.73
C GLU A 39 19.52 3.16 6.87
N ARG A 40 20.34 2.16 6.51
CA ARG A 40 19.85 0.97 5.80
C ARG A 40 18.84 0.17 6.61
N ARG A 41 19.04 0.04 7.94
CA ARG A 41 18.05 -0.60 8.83
C ARG A 41 16.75 0.19 8.89
N MET A 42 16.82 1.52 8.89
CA MET A 42 15.64 2.37 8.85
C MET A 42 14.90 2.26 7.52
N ALA A 43 15.62 2.24 6.39
CA ALA A 43 15.07 2.01 5.07
C ALA A 43 14.42 0.61 4.97
N GLU A 44 15.07 -0.43 5.48
CA GLU A 44 14.52 -1.77 5.53
C GLU A 44 13.24 -1.85 6.36
N ARG A 45 13.23 -1.23 7.55
CA ARG A 45 12.03 -1.18 8.39
C ARG A 45 10.90 -0.47 7.65
N ARG A 46 11.20 0.68 7.03
CA ARG A 46 10.22 1.46 6.27
C ARG A 46 9.66 0.68 5.09
N TYR A 47 10.50 -0.03 4.35
CA TYR A 47 10.09 -0.92 3.26
C TYR A 47 9.11 -1.99 3.76
N ARG A 48 9.42 -2.65 4.88
CA ARG A 48 8.56 -3.70 5.46
C ARG A 48 7.20 -3.15 5.92
N GLU A 49 7.19 -1.99 6.57
CA GLU A 49 5.96 -1.32 7.00
C GLU A 49 5.06 -0.99 5.80
N VAL A 50 5.62 -0.32 4.79
CA VAL A 50 4.85 0.10 3.61
C VAL A 50 4.37 -1.10 2.79
N LYS A 51 5.17 -2.17 2.70
CA LYS A 51 4.74 -3.42 2.08
C LYS A 51 3.54 -4.03 2.80
N ALA A 52 3.56 -4.06 4.14
CA ALA A 52 2.44 -4.57 4.94
C ALA A 52 1.17 -3.71 4.74
N ASP A 53 1.30 -2.38 4.65
CA ASP A 53 0.17 -1.49 4.37
C ASP A 53 -0.44 -1.77 2.98
N ILE A 54 0.39 -1.94 1.96
CA ILE A 54 -0.07 -2.28 0.59
C ILE A 54 -0.80 -3.63 0.60
N ASP A 55 -0.25 -4.63 1.27
CA ASP A 55 -0.84 -5.96 1.36
C ASP A 55 -2.19 -5.90 2.10
N SER A 56 -2.28 -5.14 3.20
CA SER A 56 -3.54 -4.92 3.94
C SER A 56 -4.63 -4.34 3.04
N ILE A 57 -4.31 -3.33 2.23
CA ILE A 57 -5.27 -2.74 1.29
C ILE A 57 -5.69 -3.78 0.25
N ARG A 58 -4.76 -4.56 -0.31
CA ARG A 58 -5.08 -5.60 -1.30
C ARG A 58 -6.00 -6.68 -0.73
N TYR A 59 -5.79 -7.10 0.52
CA TYR A 59 -6.62 -8.11 1.17
C TYR A 59 -8.02 -7.59 1.50
N GLN A 60 -8.15 -6.38 2.05
CA GLN A 60 -9.47 -5.80 2.33
C GLN A 60 -10.35 -5.72 1.06
N TRP A 61 -9.76 -5.30 -0.05
CA TRP A 61 -10.46 -5.23 -1.34
C TRP A 61 -10.86 -6.61 -1.88
N ARG A 62 -10.02 -7.62 -1.66
CA ARG A 62 -10.36 -8.99 -1.99
C ARG A 62 -11.54 -9.48 -1.17
N ASP A 63 -11.58 -9.18 0.13
CA ASP A 63 -12.68 -9.58 1.02
C ASP A 63 -14.00 -8.92 0.63
N GLU A 64 -14.00 -7.62 0.32
CA GLU A 64 -15.19 -6.91 -0.21
C GLU A 64 -15.68 -7.56 -1.49
N ARG A 65 -14.77 -7.87 -2.42
CA ARG A 65 -15.11 -8.54 -3.68
C ARG A 65 -15.67 -9.95 -3.46
N LEU A 66 -15.15 -10.70 -2.49
CA LEU A 66 -15.67 -12.02 -2.15
C LEU A 66 -17.09 -11.94 -1.58
N ARG A 67 -17.38 -10.94 -0.72
CA ARG A 67 -18.73 -10.71 -0.17
C ARG A 67 -19.74 -10.34 -1.26
N GLU A 68 -19.34 -9.50 -2.22
CA GLU A 68 -20.20 -9.18 -3.38
C GLU A 68 -20.53 -10.43 -4.21
N LEU A 69 -19.53 -11.28 -4.46
CA LEU A 69 -19.73 -12.52 -5.21
C LEU A 69 -20.62 -13.50 -4.45
N ASP A 70 -20.42 -13.65 -3.14
CA ASP A 70 -21.28 -14.49 -2.28
C ASP A 70 -22.73 -14.02 -2.35
N SER A 71 -22.99 -12.72 -2.19
CA SER A 71 -24.34 -12.15 -2.28
C SER A 71 -24.97 -12.29 -3.66
N LYS A 72 -24.20 -12.37 -4.74
CA LYS A 72 -24.71 -12.48 -6.12
C LYS A 72 -25.16 -13.90 -6.48
N TRP A 73 -24.62 -14.91 -5.81
CA TRP A 73 -24.87 -16.32 -6.12
C TRP A 73 -25.67 -17.06 -5.02
N GLN A 74 -26.14 -16.33 -4.00
CA GLN A 74 -27.24 -16.75 -3.11
C GLN A 74 -28.59 -16.42 -3.72
#